data_AF-A0A6F8VD42-F1
#
_entry.id   AF-A0A6F8VD42-F1
#
_cell.length_a   1.000
_cell.length_b   1.000
_cell.length_c   1.000
_cell.angle_alpha   90.00
_cell.angle_beta   90.00
_cell.angle_gamma   90.00
#
_symmetry.space_group_name_H-M   'P 1'
#
loop_
_entity.id
_entity.type
_entity.pdbx_description
1 polymer ?
#
loop_
_entity_poly.entity_id
_entity_poly.type
_entity_poly.pdbx_seq_one_letter_code
_entity_poly.pdbx_strand_id
1 'polypeptide(L)'
;MAAADELPFAPDIPYYFEHFDPQQRPWQPGHGLNFEEVFKNYQYYEISFVKNRREIQVNHYVRGRNEGSEHYRINPDGTLEKLLQ
;
A
#
# COMPACT_ATOMS: atom_id res chain seq x y z
N MET A 1 12.04 -22.20 -8.15
CA MET A 1 12.27 -20.76 -8.36
C MET A 1 10.91 -20.10 -8.24
N ALA A 2 10.57 -19.56 -7.06
CA ALA A 2 9.28 -18.91 -6.86
C ALA A 2 9.33 -17.58 -7.62
N ALA A 3 8.39 -17.40 -8.54
CA ALA A 3 8.22 -16.20 -9.30
C ALA A 3 8.09 -15.01 -8.33
N ALA A 4 8.83 -13.94 -8.61
CA ALA A 4 8.35 -12.61 -8.28
C ALA A 4 7.10 -12.38 -9.14
N ASP A 5 6.01 -13.04 -8.76
CA ASP A 5 4.72 -12.98 -9.43
C ASP A 5 4.26 -11.54 -9.32
N GLU A 6 4.04 -10.93 -10.46
CA GLU A 6 3.65 -9.55 -10.62
C GLU A 6 2.54 -9.24 -9.62
N LEU A 7 2.81 -8.33 -8.68
CA LEU A 7 1.79 -7.86 -7.74
C LEU A 7 0.50 -7.59 -8.52
N PRO A 8 -0.67 -8.14 -8.13
CA PRO A 8 -1.91 -8.10 -8.93
C PRO A 8 -2.53 -6.69 -8.99
N PHE A 9 -1.74 -5.67 -8.68
CA PHE A 9 -2.10 -4.28 -8.55
C PHE A 9 -1.54 -3.52 -9.76
N ALA A 10 -2.43 -2.91 -10.53
CA ALA A 10 -2.06 -2.03 -11.61
C ALA A 10 -1.37 -0.77 -11.06
N PRO A 11 -0.38 -0.22 -11.79
CA PRO A 11 0.22 1.05 -11.41
C PRO A 11 -0.82 2.18 -11.49
N ASP A 12 -0.63 3.19 -10.65
CA ASP A 12 -1.43 4.42 -10.58
C ASP A 12 -2.94 4.19 -10.27
N ILE A 13 -3.29 2.99 -9.80
CA ILE A 13 -4.62 2.66 -9.27
C ILE A 13 -4.54 2.59 -7.74
N PRO A 14 -5.43 3.28 -7.00
CA PRO A 14 -5.54 3.16 -5.56
C PRO A 14 -6.23 1.83 -5.18
N TYR A 15 -5.64 1.13 -4.23
CA TYR A 15 -6.19 -0.08 -3.61
C TYR A 15 -6.38 0.14 -2.11
N TYR A 16 -7.43 -0.44 -1.54
CA TYR A 16 -7.80 -0.20 -0.15
C TYR A 16 -7.45 -1.38 0.74
N PHE A 17 -6.91 -1.10 1.92
CA PHE A 17 -6.44 -2.11 2.87
C PHE A 17 -6.85 -1.74 4.30
N GLU A 18 -7.11 -2.73 5.14
CA GLU A 18 -7.41 -2.52 6.56
C GLU A 18 -6.15 -2.21 7.40
N HIS A 19 -5.00 -2.72 6.95
CA HIS A 19 -3.74 -2.64 7.66
C HIS A 19 -2.58 -2.39 6.70
N PHE A 20 -1.56 -1.68 7.18
CA PHE A 20 -0.32 -1.44 6.48
C PHE A 20 0.85 -1.52 7.47
N ASP A 21 1.78 -2.44 7.23
CA ASP A 21 3.00 -2.58 8.03
C ASP A 21 4.25 -2.40 7.14
N PRO A 22 4.92 -1.23 7.19
CA PRO A 22 6.13 -1.00 6.41
C PRO A 22 7.36 -1.73 6.95
N GLN A 23 7.30 -2.31 8.15
CA GLN A 23 8.39 -3.08 8.75
C GLN A 23 8.36 -4.56 8.35
N GLN A 24 7.31 -5.03 7.70
CA GLN A 24 7.21 -6.38 7.18
C GLN A 24 8.32 -6.67 6.16
N ARG A 25 8.96 -7.86 6.24
CA ARG A 25 10.05 -8.27 5.35
C ARG A 25 9.84 -9.71 4.84
N PRO A 26 9.61 -9.94 3.53
CA PRO A 26 9.29 -8.94 2.51
C PRO A 26 7.92 -8.31 2.77
N TRP A 27 7.76 -7.04 2.44
CA TRP A 27 6.47 -6.36 2.48
C TRP A 27 5.52 -7.02 1.49
N GLN A 28 4.32 -7.32 1.96
CA GLN A 28 3.24 -7.81 1.13
C GLN A 28 2.04 -6.87 1.30
N PRO A 29 1.46 -6.35 0.20
CA PRO A 29 0.28 -5.51 0.29
C PRO A 29 -0.93 -6.23 0.90
N GLY A 30 -0.93 -7.57 0.94
CA GLY A 30 -2.08 -8.35 1.41
C GLY A 30 -3.19 -8.40 0.36
N HIS A 31 -4.44 -8.51 0.82
CA HIS A 31 -5.61 -8.53 -0.05
C HIS A 31 -6.22 -7.13 -0.15
N GLY A 32 -6.36 -6.61 -1.37
CA GLY A 32 -7.10 -5.37 -1.59
C GLY A 32 -8.59 -5.61 -1.32
N LEU A 33 -9.17 -4.77 -0.47
CA LEU A 33 -10.58 -4.80 -0.10
C LEU A 33 -11.39 -3.79 -0.94
N ASN A 34 -12.70 -4.01 -1.05
CA ASN A 34 -13.58 -3.01 -1.65
C ASN A 34 -13.75 -1.81 -0.70
N PHE A 35 -13.99 -0.62 -1.26
CA PHE A 35 -14.20 0.60 -0.47
C PHE A 35 -15.29 0.44 0.62
N GLU A 36 -16.39 -0.24 0.28
CA GLU A 36 -17.49 -0.50 1.21
C GLU A 36 -17.09 -1.41 2.39
N GLU A 37 -16.11 -2.29 2.20
CA GLU A 37 -15.63 -3.19 3.25
C GLU A 37 -14.73 -2.44 4.24
N VAL A 38 -13.83 -1.60 3.74
CA VAL A 38 -12.93 -0.82 4.60
C VAL A 38 -13.62 0.36 5.28
N PHE A 39 -14.63 0.96 4.64
CA PHE A 39 -15.36 2.09 5.21
C PHE A 39 -16.14 1.70 6.48
N LYS A 40 -16.60 0.45 6.60
CA LYS A 40 -17.26 -0.08 7.80
C LYS A 40 -16.38 0.00 9.05
N ASN A 41 -15.07 -0.10 8.87
CA ASN A 41 -14.11 -0.06 9.99
C ASN A 41 -13.77 1.37 10.41
N TYR A 42 -14.25 2.39 9.68
CA TYR A 42 -13.90 3.79 9.87
C TYR A 42 -12.39 4.07 9.88
N GLN A 43 -11.57 3.13 9.41
CA GLN A 43 -10.13 3.28 9.28
C GLN A 43 -9.65 2.40 8.14
N TYR A 44 -8.86 2.97 7.24
CA TYR A 44 -8.30 2.26 6.10
C TYR A 44 -7.06 2.93 5.52
N TYR A 45 -6.30 2.17 4.76
CA TYR A 45 -5.15 2.62 4.00
C TYR A 45 -5.47 2.56 2.52
N GLU A 46 -5.19 3.63 1.81
CA GLU A 46 -5.22 3.67 0.36
C GLU A 46 -3.77 3.58 -0.13
N ILE A 47 -3.46 2.56 -0.91
CA ILE A 47 -2.11 2.32 -1.44
C ILE A 47 -2.15 2.37 -2.97
N SER A 48 -1.37 3.26 -3.54
CA SER A 48 -1.20 3.40 -5.00
C SER A 48 0.23 3.04 -5.39
N PHE A 49 0.37 2.15 -6.37
CA PHE A 49 1.67 1.72 -6.89
C PHE A 49 2.13 2.69 -7.98
N VAL A 50 3.17 3.48 -7.72
CA VAL A 50 3.64 4.51 -8.65
C VAL A 50 5.00 4.13 -9.26
N LYS A 51 5.41 4.85 -10.31
CA LYS A 51 6.68 4.66 -11.03
C LYS A 51 6.96 3.20 -11.40
N ASN A 52 6.03 2.56 -12.12
CA ASN A 52 6.12 1.15 -12.53
C ASN A 52 6.27 0.17 -11.35
N ARG A 53 5.49 0.37 -10.29
CA ARG A 53 5.45 -0.50 -9.08
C ARG A 53 6.78 -0.55 -8.31
N ARG A 54 7.63 0.47 -8.45
CA ARG A 54 8.87 0.61 -7.66
C ARG A 54 8.69 1.48 -6.43
N GLU A 55 7.62 2.26 -6.40
CA GLU A 55 7.27 3.13 -5.30
C GLU A 55 5.80 2.92 -4.96
N ILE A 56 5.44 3.19 -3.73
CA ILE A 56 4.06 3.22 -3.27
C ILE A 56 3.78 4.53 -2.55
N GLN A 57 2.58 5.04 -2.78
CA GLN A 57 1.99 6.07 -1.96
C GLN A 57 0.95 5.43 -1.05
N VAL A 58 1.04 5.73 0.24
CA VAL A 58 0.16 5.22 1.28
C VAL A 58 -0.54 6.39 1.94
N ASN A 59 -1.85 6.47 1.83
CA ASN A 59 -2.68 7.45 2.51
C ASN A 59 -3.46 6.75 3.63
N HIS A 60 -3.41 7.27 4.85
CA HIS A 60 -4.14 6.73 5.99
C HIS A 60 -5.40 7.55 6.23
N TYR A 61 -6.56 6.89 6.21
CA TYR A 61 -7.84 7.52 6.46
C TYR A 61 -8.45 7.02 7.76
N VAL A 62 -8.90 7.94 8.61
CA VAL A 62 -9.66 7.66 9.84
C VAL A 62 -10.94 8.49 9.81
N ARG A 63 -12.09 7.83 9.93
CA ARG A 63 -13.44 8.40 9.87
C ARG A 63 -13.65 9.29 8.63
N GLY A 64 -13.08 8.87 7.50
CA GLY A 64 -13.15 9.59 6.23
C GLY A 64 -12.24 10.83 6.12
N ARG A 65 -11.36 11.07 7.09
CA ARG A 65 -10.34 12.13 7.02
C ARG A 65 -8.97 11.51 6.77
N ASN A 66 -8.18 12.12 5.89
CA ASN A 66 -6.78 11.74 5.68
C ASN A 66 -5.96 12.25 6.88
N GLU A 67 -5.39 11.32 7.66
CA GLU A 67 -4.56 11.61 8.84
C GLU A 67 -3.07 11.70 8.49
N GLY A 68 -2.67 11.16 7.33
CA GLY A 68 -1.28 11.14 6.91
C GLY A 68 -1.09 10.52 5.54
N SER A 69 -0.04 10.96 4.86
CA SER A 69 0.36 10.42 3.57
C SER A 69 1.86 10.14 3.61
N GLU A 70 2.25 8.94 3.22
CA GLU A 70 3.63 8.45 3.27
C GLU A 70 4.01 7.88 1.89
N HIS A 71 5.25 8.10 1.49
CA HIS A 71 5.82 7.53 0.28
C HIS A 71 6.90 6.52 0.64
N TYR A 72 6.92 5.38 -0.06
CA TYR A 72 7.93 4.35 0.13
C TYR A 72 8.47 3.88 -1.22
N ARG A 73 9.76 3.53 -1.25
CA ARG A 73 10.38 2.76 -2.32
C ARG A 73 10.33 1.28 -1.97
N ILE A 74 9.92 0.44 -2.92
CA ILE A 74 10.03 -1.01 -2.84
C ILE A 74 11.43 -1.39 -3.30
N ASN A 75 12.21 -1.96 -2.40
CA ASN A 75 13.54 -2.47 -2.70
C ASN A 75 13.45 -3.86 -3.37
N PRO A 76 14.49 -4.31 -4.09
CA PRO A 76 14.50 -5.62 -4.74
C PRO A 76 14.37 -6.82 -3.78
N ASP A 77 14.70 -6.62 -2.51
CA ASP A 77 14.53 -7.62 -1.43
C ASP A 77 13.10 -7.63 -0.85
N GLY A 78 12.20 -6.80 -1.40
CA GLY A 78 10.82 -6.65 -0.95
C GLY A 78 10.66 -5.77 0.28
N THR A 79 11.72 -5.12 0.79
CA THR A 79 11.59 -4.17 1.91
C THR A 79 11.07 -2.82 1.43
N LEU A 80 10.40 -2.08 2.34
CA LEU A 80 10.00 -0.70 2.10
C LEU A 80 11.00 0.28 2.72
N GLU A 81 11.44 1.25 1.94
CA GLU A 81 12.25 2.38 2.38
C GLU A 81 11.40 3.66 2.32
N LYS A 82 11.16 4.29 3.47
CA LYS A 82 10.38 5.53 3.53
C LYS A 82 11.11 6.66 2.83
N LEU A 83 10.46 7.28 1.86
CA LEU A 83 10.93 8.48 1.18
C LEU A 83 10.43 9.68 1.99
N LEU A 84 11.34 10.47 2.54
CA LEU A 84 11.01 11.76 3.13
C LEU A 84 10.76 12.74 1.98
N GLN A 85 9.54 13.28 1.94
CA GLN A 85 9.19 14.41 1.07
C GLN A 85 9.71 15.73 1.66
#